data_AF-A0AAV3JUD4-F1
#
_entry.id   AF-A0AAV3JUD4-F1
#
_cell.length_a   1.000
_cell.length_b   1.000
_cell.length_c   1.000
_cell.angle_alpha   90.00
_cell.angle_beta   90.00
_cell.angle_gamma   90.00
#
_symmetry.space_group_name_H-M   'P 1'
#
loop_
_entity.id
_entity.type
_entity.pdbx_description
1 polymer ?
#
loop_
_entity_poly.entity_id
_entity_poly.type
_entity_poly.pdbx_seq_one_letter_code
_entity_poly.pdbx_strand_id
1 'polypeptide(L)'
;MARTLEFASELIGKDFEESQLQYKLETIISDLFMRSGISHAQIAAQDVIALSKGMINAAGIAGESDLNHLQQRVEKAVFGYLDLS
;
A
#
# COMPACT_ATOMS: atom_id res chain seq x y z
N MET A 1 -29.12 19.04 -10.16
CA MET A 1 -27.80 19.46 -10.68
C MET A 1 -26.78 19.66 -9.55
N ALA A 2 -27.12 20.34 -8.43
CA ALA A 2 -26.21 20.50 -7.27
C ALA A 2 -25.69 19.16 -6.68
N ARG A 3 -26.57 18.20 -6.36
CA ARG A 3 -26.18 16.88 -5.82
C ARG A 3 -25.25 16.05 -6.70
N THR A 4 -25.38 16.17 -8.03
CA THR A 4 -24.51 15.45 -8.97
C THR A 4 -23.10 16.04 -9.00
N LEU A 5 -22.98 17.37 -8.86
CA LEU A 5 -21.69 18.04 -8.73
C LEU A 5 -21.02 17.74 -7.38
N GLU A 6 -21.78 17.75 -6.28
CA GLU A 6 -21.27 17.41 -4.94
C GLU A 6 -20.71 15.99 -4.91
N PHE A 7 -21.45 15.00 -5.44
CA PHE A 7 -21.00 13.62 -5.53
C PHE A 7 -19.75 13.46 -6.42
N ALA A 8 -19.69 14.13 -7.57
CA ALA A 8 -18.51 14.10 -8.42
C ALA A 8 -17.29 14.76 -7.74
N SER A 9 -17.50 15.83 -6.97
CA SER A 9 -16.46 16.50 -6.19
C SER A 9 -15.91 15.62 -5.07
N GLU A 10 -16.77 14.88 -4.36
CA GLU A 10 -16.35 13.93 -3.32
C GLU A 10 -15.55 12.76 -3.92
N LEU A 11 -15.99 12.21 -5.04
CA LEU A 11 -15.29 11.11 -5.71
C LEU A 11 -13.89 11.54 -6.18
N ILE A 12 -13.80 12.68 -6.86
CA ILE A 12 -12.53 13.25 -7.35
C ILE A 12 -11.61 13.61 -6.17
N GLY A 13 -12.17 14.17 -5.10
CA GLY A 13 -11.41 14.51 -3.88
C GLY A 13 -10.80 13.27 -3.23
N LYS A 14 -11.58 12.20 -3.10
CA LYS A 14 -11.13 10.92 -2.51
C LYS A 14 -10.02 10.27 -3.34
N ASP A 15 -10.17 10.22 -4.66
CA ASP A 15 -9.16 9.63 -5.55
C ASP A 15 -7.84 10.44 -5.53
N PHE A 16 -7.94 11.76 -5.42
CA PHE A 16 -6.78 12.63 -5.28
C PHE A 16 -6.07 12.44 -3.94
N GLU A 17 -6.81 12.39 -2.82
CA GLU A 17 -6.24 12.15 -1.49
C GLU A 17 -5.57 10.77 -1.40
N GLU A 18 -6.21 9.74 -1.95
CA GLU A 18 -5.66 8.39 -1.99
C GLU A 18 -4.38 8.33 -2.83
N SER A 19 -4.35 8.99 -3.98
CA SER A 19 -3.18 9.08 -4.84
C SER A 19 -2.03 9.86 -4.18
N GLN A 20 -2.33 10.94 -3.48
CA GLN A 20 -1.33 11.73 -2.74
C GLN A 20 -0.75 10.94 -1.58
N LEU A 21 -1.57 10.19 -0.85
CA LEU A 21 -1.11 9.33 0.23
C LEU A 21 -0.25 8.18 -0.30
N GLN A 22 -0.67 7.54 -1.40
CA GLN A 22 0.11 6.51 -2.08
C GLN A 22 1.50 7.04 -2.47
N TYR A 23 1.56 8.21 -3.12
CA TYR A 23 2.81 8.82 -3.54
C TYR A 23 3.75 9.13 -2.35
N LYS A 24 3.21 9.65 -1.25
CA LYS A 24 3.98 9.90 -0.03
C LYS A 24 4.54 8.61 0.55
N LEU A 25 3.74 7.55 0.58
CA LEU A 25 4.15 6.25 1.09
C LEU A 25 5.25 5.62 0.23
N GLU A 26 5.09 5.66 -1.09
CA GLU A 26 6.12 5.22 -2.06
C GLU A 26 7.43 5.97 -1.85
N THR A 27 7.36 7.29 -1.65
CA THR A 27 8.55 8.13 -1.40
C THR A 27 9.26 7.72 -0.11
N ILE A 28 8.53 7.59 0.99
CA ILE A 28 9.11 7.23 2.30
C ILE A 28 9.76 5.85 2.26
N ILE A 29 9.08 4.87 1.65
CA ILE A 29 9.59 3.49 1.58
C ILE A 29 10.77 3.40 0.61
N SER A 30 10.72 4.08 -0.54
CA SER A 30 11.85 4.15 -1.47
C SER A 30 13.09 4.77 -0.80
N ASP A 31 12.92 5.87 -0.05
CA ASP A 31 14.01 6.48 0.72
C ASP A 31 14.61 5.52 1.75
N LEU A 32 13.78 4.74 2.44
CA LEU A 32 14.23 3.71 3.37
C LEU A 32 15.02 2.60 2.65
N PHE A 33 14.53 2.14 1.50
CA PHE A 33 15.16 1.09 0.69
C PHE A 33 16.50 1.55 0.12
N MET A 34 16.60 2.79 -0.36
CA MET A 34 17.87 3.38 -0.80
C MET A 34 18.90 3.42 0.34
N ARG A 35 18.49 3.86 1.55
CA ARG A 35 19.36 3.89 2.73
C ARG A 35 19.81 2.50 3.18
N SER A 36 19.01 1.48 2.88
CA SER A 36 19.26 0.08 3.23
C SER A 36 20.01 -0.69 2.14
N GLY A 37 20.37 -0.05 1.02
CA GLY A 37 21.10 -0.70 -0.07
C GLY A 37 20.26 -1.61 -0.96
N ILE A 38 18.92 -1.51 -0.89
CA ILE A 38 18.02 -2.28 -1.74
C ILE A 38 18.05 -1.72 -3.16
N SER A 39 18.32 -2.59 -4.13
CA SER A 39 18.36 -2.21 -5.55
C SER A 39 16.96 -1.89 -6.07
N HIS A 40 16.88 -1.01 -7.07
CA HIS A 40 15.61 -0.59 -7.67
C HIS A 40 14.58 -0.10 -6.63
N ALA A 41 15.03 0.63 -5.60
CA ALA A 41 14.25 1.04 -4.43
C ALA A 41 12.84 1.58 -4.72
N GLN A 42 12.67 2.38 -5.78
CA GLN A 42 11.35 2.89 -6.16
C GLN A 42 10.39 1.78 -6.61
N ILE A 43 10.87 0.85 -7.44
CA ILE A 43 10.08 -0.31 -7.91
C ILE A 43 9.78 -1.21 -6.71
N ALA A 44 10.79 -1.51 -5.89
CA ALA A 44 10.62 -2.32 -4.69
C ALA A 44 9.59 -1.70 -3.72
N ALA A 45 9.57 -0.38 -3.55
CA ALA A 45 8.59 0.30 -2.72
C ALA A 45 7.17 0.15 -3.26
N GLN A 46 6.98 0.33 -4.57
CA GLN A 46 5.70 0.14 -5.25
C GLN A 46 5.18 -1.29 -5.09
N ASP A 47 6.05 -2.27 -5.32
CA ASP A 47 5.69 -3.69 -5.23
C ASP A 47 5.35 -4.09 -3.79
N VAL A 48 6.13 -3.65 -2.80
CA VAL A 48 5.85 -3.92 -1.38
C VAL A 48 4.51 -3.31 -0.94
N ILE A 49 4.19 -2.10 -1.39
CA ILE A 49 2.90 -1.47 -1.09
C ILE A 49 1.77 -2.25 -1.76
N ALA A 50 1.90 -2.59 -3.04
CA ALA A 50 0.89 -3.34 -3.79
C ALA A 50 0.64 -4.73 -3.18
N LEU A 51 1.72 -5.45 -2.85
CA LEU A 51 1.68 -6.76 -2.19
C LEU A 51 0.95 -6.66 -0.84
N SER A 52 1.35 -5.73 0.02
CA SER A 52 0.75 -5.52 1.33
C SER A 52 -0.74 -5.16 1.23
N LYS A 53 -1.08 -4.21 0.36
CA LYS A 53 -2.48 -3.80 0.12
C LYS A 53 -3.32 -4.97 -0.41
N GLY A 54 -2.79 -5.75 -1.34
CA GLY A 54 -3.48 -6.92 -1.90
C GLY A 54 -3.84 -7.94 -0.82
N MET A 55 -2.88 -8.26 0.05
CA MET A 55 -3.09 -9.19 1.16
C MET A 55 -4.09 -8.66 2.19
N ILE A 56 -3.96 -7.39 2.58
CA ILE A 56 -4.86 -6.73 3.56
C ILE A 56 -6.28 -6.64 3.01
N ASN A 57 -6.45 -6.24 1.75
CA ASN A 57 -7.77 -6.15 1.12
C ASN A 57 -8.42 -7.53 1.00
N ALA A 58 -7.68 -8.56 0.59
CA ALA A 58 -8.20 -9.92 0.49
C ALA A 58 -8.64 -10.45 1.87
N ALA A 59 -7.86 -10.21 2.92
CA ALA A 59 -8.21 -10.56 4.29
C ALA A 59 -9.48 -9.83 4.78
N GLY A 60 -9.59 -8.53 4.47
CA GLY A 60 -10.78 -7.75 4.78
C GLY A 60 -12.04 -8.27 4.08
N ILE A 61 -11.95 -8.64 2.80
CA ILE A 61 -13.04 -9.25 2.04
C ILE A 61 -13.44 -10.61 2.62
N ALA A 62 -12.47 -11.40 3.08
CA ALA A 62 -12.71 -12.69 3.71
C ALA A 62 -13.26 -12.59 5.14
N GLY A 63 -13.35 -11.38 5.72
CA GLY A 63 -13.78 -11.19 7.10
C GLY A 63 -12.78 -11.70 8.13
N GLU A 64 -11.49 -11.77 7.79
CA GLU A 64 -10.43 -12.18 8.71
C GLU A 64 -10.32 -11.20 9.87
N SER A 65 -10.38 -11.72 11.11
CA SER A 65 -10.33 -10.92 12.34
C SER A 65 -9.01 -11.05 13.09
N ASP A 66 -8.19 -12.06 12.76
CA ASP A 66 -6.87 -12.24 13.37
C ASP A 66 -5.83 -11.35 12.68
N LEU A 67 -5.74 -10.11 13.15
CA LEU A 67 -4.82 -9.11 12.60
C LEU A 67 -3.35 -9.47 12.82
N ASN A 68 -3.04 -10.22 13.88
CA ASN A 68 -1.66 -10.66 14.16
C ASN A 68 -1.22 -11.69 13.13
N HIS A 69 -2.09 -12.66 12.82
CA HIS A 69 -1.82 -13.64 11.78
C HIS A 69 -1.73 -13.00 10.39
N LEU A 70 -2.59 -12.04 10.07
CA LEU A 70 -2.50 -11.25 8.84
C LEU A 70 -1.16 -10.52 8.73
N GLN A 71 -0.75 -9.81 9.79
CA GLN A 71 0.53 -9.08 9.83
C GLN A 71 1.70 -10.02 9.56
N GLN A 72 1.76 -11.19 10.23
CA GLN A 72 2.85 -12.15 10.04
C GLN A 72 2.94 -12.65 8.59
N ARG A 73 1.80 -12.86 7.92
CA ARG A 73 1.79 -13.28 6.51
C ARG A 73 2.28 -12.15 5.60
N VAL A 74 1.87 -10.91 5.86
CA VAL A 74 2.33 -9.73 5.11
C VAL A 74 3.84 -9.54 5.29
N GLU A 75 4.35 -9.61 6.52
CA GLU A 75 5.78 -9.50 6.81
C GLU A 75 6.59 -10.57 6.07
N LYS A 76 6.15 -11.83 6.11
CA LYS A 76 6.79 -12.92 5.36
C LYS A 76 6.83 -12.65 3.87
N ALA A 77 5.73 -12.15 3.30
CA ALA A 77 5.67 -11.83 1.87
C ALA A 77 6.60 -10.67 1.49
N VAL A 78 6.64 -9.62 2.31
CA VAL A 78 7.51 -8.46 2.12
C VAL A 78 8.98 -8.84 2.25
N PHE A 79 9.37 -9.55 3.32
CA PHE A 79 10.76 -9.97 3.49
C PHE A 79 11.20 -10.95 2.40
N GLY A 80 10.33 -11.86 1.98
CA GLY A 80 10.61 -12.74 0.85
C GLY A 80 10.80 -11.99 -0.46
N TYR A 81 9.96 -10.98 -0.76
CA TYR A 81 10.12 -10.14 -1.95
C TYR A 81 11.43 -9.34 -1.95
N LEU A 82 11.88 -8.90 -0.77
CA LEU A 82 13.11 -8.12 -0.60
C LEU A 82 14.38 -8.98 -0.48
N ASP A 83 14.28 -10.32 -0.62
CA ASP A 83 15.37 -11.27 -0.39
C ASP A 83 16.01 -11.14 1.01
N LEU A 84 15.19 -10.86 2.04
CA LEU A 84 15.60 -10.69 3.44
C LEU A 84 15.20 -11.87 4.35
N SER A 85 14.68 -12.96 3.77
CA SER A 85 14.20 -14.17 4.47
C SER A 85 15.15 -15.35 4.39
#